data_AF-A0AAE0L5M2-F1
#
_entry.id   AF-A0AAE0L5M2-F1
#
_cell.length_a   1.000
_cell.length_b   1.000
_cell.length_c   1.000
_cell.angle_alpha   90.00
_cell.angle_beta   90.00
_cell.angle_gamma   90.00
#
_symmetry.space_group_name_H-M   'P 1'
#
loop_
_entity.id
_entity.type
_entity.pdbx_description
1 polymer ?
#
loop_
_entity_poly.entity_id
_entity_poly.type
_entity_poly.pdbx_seq_one_letter_code
_entity_poly.pdbx_strand_id
1 'polypeptide(L)'
;MQRPVLRGIVFDMDGTLTVPNLDFKEMYKRCNVDLSEDLIRVVNARPPAQKEAAWKAIDMMEEEGRNTLKLMRGTVELATWLGHHNIRTGLVTRNSSLTLDHFRSNLWKSAGLPPLDIAFSRCDEVPAKPDPTALNLIAKEWGVDPGPELIMIGDSPSNDVAFGKAAGATTVLLDTGRRFVEDGSDGGADICVESLFQLPSLLWQRFEIEGDLGGALKKYPIPTPTTSATIAAANGDMATLRSLSVDQLRTQDETGNTPLIYASDQGNVEAVELLLTAGVDVNVRGYLGATACCRASRAGHLGVLKALMKVPEIDCNVPNDKLQYPLHFAAFKIQPKAVELLLEHGASTIVLDRKGRTPAEDTKDETIRNTILAARDKHFRQNPE
;
A
#
# COMPACT_ATOMS: atom_id res chain seq x y z
N MET A 1 -17.78 23.11 4.44
CA MET A 1 -16.77 23.40 3.40
C MET A 1 -16.59 22.14 2.57
N GLN A 2 -16.43 22.29 1.26
CA GLN A 2 -16.07 21.18 0.38
C GLN A 2 -14.62 20.74 0.71
N ARG A 3 -14.35 19.44 0.68
CA ARG A 3 -12.99 18.92 0.89
C ARG A 3 -12.13 19.23 -0.34
N PRO A 4 -10.85 19.59 -0.20
CA PRO A 4 -9.96 19.77 -1.34
C PRO A 4 -9.76 18.44 -2.09
N VAL A 5 -9.53 18.50 -3.39
CA VAL A 5 -9.23 17.31 -4.20
C VAL A 5 -7.78 16.93 -4.01
N LEU A 6 -7.49 15.66 -3.71
CA LEU A 6 -6.10 15.18 -3.65
C LEU A 6 -5.58 14.91 -5.07
N ARG A 7 -4.66 15.75 -5.55
CA ARG A 7 -4.12 15.67 -6.91
C ARG A 7 -2.74 15.02 -7.01
N GLY A 8 -1.99 15.00 -5.92
CA GLY A 8 -0.68 14.37 -5.88
C GLY A 8 -0.03 14.41 -4.50
N ILE A 9 0.94 13.53 -4.31
CA ILE A 9 1.74 13.45 -3.10
C ILE A 9 3.22 13.46 -3.47
N VAL A 10 3.99 14.28 -2.78
CA VAL A 10 5.44 14.32 -2.90
C VAL A 10 6.05 13.89 -1.58
N PHE A 11 6.98 12.96 -1.64
CA PHE A 11 7.62 12.37 -0.47
C PHE A 11 9.04 12.90 -0.27
N ASP A 12 9.50 12.95 0.99
CA ASP A 12 10.91 12.68 1.28
C ASP A 12 11.23 11.20 1.12
N MET A 13 12.51 10.89 0.91
CA MET A 13 12.96 9.50 0.87
C MET A 13 13.27 8.97 2.26
N ASP A 14 14.24 9.56 2.96
CA ASP A 14 14.79 9.00 4.18
C ASP A 14 13.90 9.29 5.38
N GLY A 15 13.75 8.32 6.27
CA GLY A 15 12.87 8.50 7.43
C GLY A 15 11.38 8.48 7.07
N THR A 16 11.06 8.56 5.78
CA THR A 16 9.70 8.58 5.24
C THR A 16 9.39 7.30 4.47
N LEU A 17 9.96 7.12 3.28
CA LEU A 17 9.77 5.92 2.44
C LEU A 17 10.82 4.85 2.70
N THR A 18 11.99 5.22 3.23
CA THR A 18 13.07 4.31 3.60
C THR A 18 13.40 4.46 5.08
N VAL A 19 13.81 3.35 5.70
CA VAL A 19 14.38 3.42 7.05
C VAL A 19 15.73 4.11 6.96
N PRO A 20 15.99 5.18 7.74
CA PRO A 20 17.31 5.80 7.79
C PRO A 20 18.34 4.76 8.20
N ASN A 21 19.34 4.54 7.36
CA ASN A 21 20.36 3.53 7.57
C ASN A 21 21.79 4.10 7.49
N LEU A 22 21.93 5.33 7.01
CA LEU A 22 23.21 6.03 6.95
C LEU A 22 23.38 6.89 8.21
N ASP A 23 24.41 6.59 9.00
CA ASP A 23 24.77 7.40 10.17
C ASP A 23 25.54 8.64 9.74
N PHE A 24 24.82 9.74 9.56
CA PHE A 24 25.42 11.03 9.23
C PHE A 24 26.44 11.48 10.29
N LYS A 25 26.28 11.13 11.57
CA LYS A 25 27.27 11.53 12.59
C LYS A 25 28.60 10.84 12.36
N GLU A 26 28.56 9.55 12.01
CA GLU A 26 29.76 8.81 11.63
C GLU A 26 30.36 9.35 10.33
N MET A 27 29.53 9.76 9.36
CA MET A 27 30.02 10.39 8.12
C MET A 27 30.80 11.69 8.39
N TYR A 28 30.24 12.57 9.21
CA TYR A 28 30.88 13.81 9.64
C TYR A 28 32.20 13.53 10.38
N LYS A 29 32.20 12.53 11.26
CA LYS A 29 33.40 12.11 12.00
C LYS A 29 34.48 11.55 11.06
N ARG A 30 34.14 10.68 10.11
CA ARG A 30 35.09 10.16 9.10
C ARG A 30 35.62 11.25 8.18
N CYS A 31 34.80 12.26 7.92
CA CYS A 31 35.23 13.46 7.20
C CYS A 31 35.94 14.47 8.09
N ASN A 32 36.04 14.30 9.41
CA ASN A 32 36.58 15.30 10.34
C ASN A 32 35.93 16.69 10.14
N VAL A 33 34.60 16.73 10.04
CA VAL A 33 33.78 17.94 9.94
C VAL A 33 32.89 18.04 11.17
N ASP A 34 32.72 19.24 11.71
CA ASP A 34 31.83 19.47 12.84
C ASP A 34 30.35 19.33 12.41
N LEU A 35 29.51 18.73 13.25
CA LEU A 35 28.09 18.48 12.94
C LEU A 35 27.29 19.77 12.70
N SER A 36 27.78 20.92 13.18
CA SER A 36 27.16 22.23 12.95
C SER A 36 27.48 22.83 11.58
N GLU A 37 28.39 22.24 10.81
CA GLU A 37 28.82 22.76 9.51
C GLU A 37 28.17 22.02 8.32
N ASP A 38 28.18 22.68 7.17
CA ASP A 38 27.81 22.04 5.90
C ASP A 38 28.95 21.12 5.43
N LEU A 39 28.72 19.81 5.52
CA LEU A 39 29.68 18.77 5.16
C LEU A 39 30.27 18.97 3.76
N ILE A 40 29.41 19.21 2.76
CA ILE A 40 29.82 19.28 1.36
C ILE A 40 30.63 20.54 1.12
N ARG A 41 30.22 21.66 1.70
CA ARG A 41 30.95 22.93 1.61
C ARG A 41 32.33 22.83 2.24
N VAL A 42 32.42 22.27 3.46
CA VAL A 42 33.69 22.12 4.19
C VAL A 42 34.62 21.18 3.44
N VAL A 43 34.12 20.03 2.98
CA VAL A 43 34.92 19.06 2.21
C VAL A 43 35.43 19.67 0.90
N ASN A 44 34.61 20.45 0.19
CA ASN A 44 34.99 21.07 -1.07
C ASN A 44 36.06 22.17 -0.93
N ALA A 45 36.15 22.82 0.23
CA ALA A 45 37.14 23.85 0.53
C ALA A 45 38.53 23.30 0.94
N ARG A 46 38.68 21.98 1.06
CA ARG A 46 39.94 21.34 1.50
C ARG A 46 41.01 21.25 0.42
N PRO A 47 42.29 21.09 0.82
CA PRO A 47 43.37 20.74 -0.11
C PRO A 47 43.07 19.45 -0.87
N PRO A 48 43.57 19.30 -2.13
CA PRO A 48 43.18 18.21 -3.03
C PRO A 48 43.23 16.81 -2.41
N ALA A 49 44.32 16.44 -1.72
CA ALA A 49 44.46 15.11 -1.12
C ALA A 49 43.47 14.85 0.04
N GLN A 50 43.17 15.86 0.85
CA GLN A 50 42.21 15.75 1.95
C GLN A 50 40.77 15.76 1.43
N LYS A 51 40.51 16.52 0.37
CA LYS A 51 39.23 16.53 -0.34
C LYS A 51 38.95 15.16 -0.95
N GLU A 52 39.92 14.57 -1.66
CA GLU A 52 39.79 13.23 -2.26
C GLU A 52 39.55 12.15 -1.20
N ALA A 53 40.32 12.16 -0.10
CA ALA A 53 40.12 11.21 0.99
C ALA A 53 38.74 11.33 1.66
N ALA A 54 38.24 12.56 1.86
CA ALA A 54 36.92 12.79 2.42
C ALA A 54 35.81 12.33 1.48
N TRP A 55 35.90 12.63 0.18
CA TRP A 55 34.95 12.13 -0.82
C TRP A 55 34.94 10.61 -0.90
N LYS A 56 36.11 9.96 -0.86
CA LYS A 56 36.18 8.49 -0.82
C LYS A 56 35.47 7.90 0.40
N ALA A 57 35.61 8.53 1.57
CA ALA A 57 34.91 8.09 2.78
C ALA A 57 33.39 8.28 2.66
N ILE A 58 32.93 9.40 2.08
CA ILE A 58 31.52 9.66 1.79
C ILE A 58 30.98 8.60 0.83
N ASP A 59 31.68 8.35 -0.28
CA ASP A 59 31.24 7.41 -1.33
C ASP A 59 31.12 5.99 -0.78
N MET A 60 32.08 5.54 0.02
CA MET A 60 32.02 4.22 0.67
C MET A 60 30.83 4.10 1.63
N MET A 61 30.58 5.14 2.44
CA MET A 61 29.43 5.12 3.35
C MET A 61 28.10 5.18 2.59
N GLU A 62 28.00 5.98 1.54
CA GLU A 62 26.81 6.00 0.68
C GLU A 62 26.59 4.66 -0.02
N GLU A 63 27.65 3.95 -0.40
CA GLU A 63 27.57 2.59 -0.97
C GLU A 63 27.08 1.56 0.06
N GLU A 64 27.64 1.56 1.27
CA GLU A 64 27.15 0.74 2.40
C GLU A 64 25.68 1.06 2.72
N GLY A 65 25.31 2.33 2.69
CA GLY A 65 23.94 2.81 2.83
C GLY A 65 23.03 2.25 1.74
N ARG A 66 23.40 2.33 0.45
CA ARG A 66 22.58 1.75 -0.63
C ARG A 66 22.34 0.25 -0.42
N ASN A 67 23.39 -0.50 -0.09
CA ASN A 67 23.31 -1.96 0.07
C ASN A 67 22.46 -2.42 1.27
N THR A 68 22.23 -1.54 2.24
CA THR A 68 21.45 -1.86 3.45
C THR A 68 20.09 -1.15 3.49
N LEU A 69 19.72 -0.44 2.41
CA LEU A 69 18.50 0.35 2.34
C LEU A 69 17.29 -0.56 2.39
N LYS A 70 16.29 -0.19 3.20
CA LYS A 70 15.04 -0.93 3.35
C LYS A 70 13.85 0.04 3.28
N LEU A 71 12.73 -0.42 2.73
CA LEU A 71 11.49 0.35 2.73
C LEU A 71 11.00 0.54 4.17
N MET A 72 10.46 1.72 4.44
CA MET A 72 9.75 2.00 5.68
C MET A 72 8.48 1.16 5.73
N ARG A 73 8.14 0.65 6.90
CA ARG A 73 6.92 -0.13 7.11
C ARG A 73 5.68 0.70 6.77
N GLY A 74 4.77 0.13 5.98
CA GLY A 74 3.59 0.83 5.45
C GLY A 74 3.80 1.50 4.10
N THR A 75 5.05 1.55 3.58
CA THR A 75 5.35 2.16 2.27
C THR A 75 4.67 1.41 1.14
N VAL A 76 4.76 0.08 1.14
CA VAL A 76 4.17 -0.77 0.09
C VAL A 76 2.66 -0.58 0.06
N GLU A 77 2.01 -0.59 1.22
CA GLU A 77 0.56 -0.47 1.33
C GLU A 77 0.07 0.93 0.94
N LEU A 78 0.75 1.99 1.39
CA LEU A 78 0.44 3.36 0.99
C LEU A 78 0.61 3.55 -0.51
N ALA A 79 1.77 3.19 -1.07
CA ALA A 79 2.07 3.36 -2.49
C ALA A 79 1.11 2.54 -3.37
N THR A 80 0.81 1.31 -2.97
CA THR A 80 -0.17 0.46 -3.66
C THR A 80 -1.55 1.12 -3.64
N TRP A 81 -2.00 1.61 -2.49
CA TRP A 81 -3.30 2.29 -2.37
C TRP A 81 -3.37 3.55 -3.24
N LEU A 82 -2.32 4.40 -3.23
CA LEU A 82 -2.23 5.58 -4.09
C LEU A 82 -2.32 5.20 -5.58
N GLY A 83 -1.63 4.13 -5.98
CA GLY A 83 -1.68 3.61 -7.34
C GLY A 83 -3.08 3.18 -7.78
N HIS A 84 -3.81 2.46 -6.91
CA HIS A 84 -5.20 2.07 -7.23
C HIS A 84 -6.14 3.27 -7.39
N HIS A 85 -5.86 4.36 -6.69
CA HIS A 85 -6.59 5.62 -6.82
C HIS A 85 -6.06 6.54 -7.93
N ASN A 86 -5.03 6.11 -8.69
CA ASN A 86 -4.35 6.91 -9.70
C ASN A 86 -3.86 8.28 -9.16
N ILE A 87 -3.43 8.31 -7.89
CA ILE A 87 -2.86 9.52 -7.29
C ILE A 87 -1.39 9.60 -7.69
N ARG A 88 -1.00 10.73 -8.28
CA ARG A 88 0.38 10.99 -8.69
C ARG A 88 1.33 11.03 -7.51
N THR A 89 2.52 10.47 -7.71
CA THR A 89 3.52 10.37 -6.66
C THR A 89 4.86 10.90 -7.13
N GLY A 90 5.46 11.76 -6.32
CA GLY A 90 6.76 12.38 -6.59
C GLY A 90 7.69 12.22 -5.40
N LEU A 91 8.97 12.49 -5.62
CA LEU A 91 9.99 12.36 -4.59
C LEU A 91 10.94 13.56 -4.64
N VAL A 92 11.28 14.12 -3.50
CA VAL A 92 12.36 15.09 -3.36
C VAL A 92 13.27 14.64 -2.25
N THR A 93 14.56 14.52 -2.54
CA THR A 93 15.51 13.97 -1.58
C THR A 93 16.84 14.70 -1.60
N ARG A 94 17.52 14.70 -0.44
CA ARG A 94 18.91 15.15 -0.31
C ARG A 94 19.92 14.08 -0.72
N ASN A 95 19.47 12.90 -1.12
CA ASN A 95 20.35 11.83 -1.59
C ASN A 95 20.91 12.11 -2.98
N SER A 96 22.04 11.47 -3.28
CA SER A 96 22.64 11.47 -4.62
C SER A 96 21.75 10.73 -5.62
N SER A 97 21.91 11.06 -6.90
CA SER A 97 21.19 10.38 -8.00
C SER A 97 21.43 8.87 -8.01
N LEU A 98 22.64 8.42 -7.65
CA LEU A 98 22.96 6.99 -7.53
C LEU A 98 22.11 6.27 -6.47
N THR A 99 21.90 6.90 -5.31
CA THR A 99 21.06 6.32 -4.26
C THR A 99 19.59 6.35 -4.65
N LEU A 100 19.13 7.40 -5.31
CA LEU A 100 17.78 7.48 -5.86
C LEU A 100 17.52 6.38 -6.92
N ASP A 101 18.46 6.16 -7.83
CA ASP A 101 18.36 5.13 -8.86
C ASP A 101 18.35 3.71 -8.26
N HIS A 102 19.18 3.49 -7.22
CA HIS A 102 19.17 2.24 -6.46
C HIS A 102 17.83 2.02 -5.76
N PHE A 103 17.31 3.04 -5.06
CA PHE A 103 15.98 2.96 -4.44
C PHE A 103 14.88 2.63 -5.44
N ARG A 104 14.83 3.34 -6.58
CA ARG A 104 13.84 3.12 -7.65
C ARG A 104 13.92 1.70 -8.22
N SER A 105 15.12 1.22 -8.49
CA SER A 105 15.33 -0.05 -9.20
C SER A 105 15.24 -1.27 -8.29
N ASN A 106 15.92 -1.22 -7.14
CA ASN A 106 16.15 -2.38 -6.29
C ASN A 106 15.11 -2.54 -5.19
N LEU A 107 14.49 -1.45 -4.73
CA LEU A 107 13.46 -1.49 -3.69
C LEU A 107 12.08 -1.26 -4.29
N TRP A 108 11.86 -0.11 -4.91
CA TRP A 108 10.55 0.35 -5.33
C TRP A 108 9.95 -0.51 -6.45
N LYS A 109 10.69 -0.66 -7.56
CA LYS A 109 10.28 -1.50 -8.69
C LYS A 109 10.24 -2.98 -8.34
N SER A 110 11.21 -3.47 -7.56
CA SER A 110 11.23 -4.87 -7.10
C SER A 110 10.02 -5.22 -6.23
N ALA A 111 9.49 -4.25 -5.46
CA ALA A 111 8.26 -4.41 -4.70
C ALA A 111 6.99 -4.30 -5.56
N GLY A 112 7.11 -4.11 -6.89
CA GLY A 112 5.97 -4.03 -7.81
C GLY A 112 5.17 -2.73 -7.70
N LEU A 113 5.77 -1.66 -7.16
CA LEU A 113 5.07 -0.41 -6.89
C LEU A 113 4.90 0.48 -8.15
N PRO A 114 3.84 1.30 -8.22
CA PRO A 114 3.64 2.25 -9.32
C PRO A 114 4.82 3.21 -9.44
N PRO A 115 5.23 3.63 -10.65
CA PRO A 115 6.38 4.51 -10.81
C PRO A 115 6.18 5.87 -10.10
N LEU A 116 7.28 6.40 -9.55
CA LEU A 116 7.35 7.79 -9.07
C LEU A 116 7.52 8.72 -10.28
N ASP A 117 6.50 9.55 -10.55
CA ASP A 117 6.38 10.37 -11.76
C ASP A 117 7.56 11.31 -11.95
N ILE A 118 7.93 12.02 -10.88
CA ILE A 118 9.02 13.00 -10.85
C ILE A 118 9.84 12.76 -9.59
N ALA A 119 11.16 12.72 -9.72
CA ALA A 119 12.03 12.68 -8.55
C ALA A 119 13.24 13.60 -8.72
N PHE A 120 13.49 14.43 -7.71
CA PHE A 120 14.67 15.30 -7.64
C PHE A 120 15.59 14.85 -6.50
N SER A 121 16.87 14.76 -6.83
CA SER A 121 18.00 14.45 -5.97
C SER A 121 18.82 15.73 -5.69
N ARG A 122 19.81 15.64 -4.80
CA ARG A 122 20.75 16.77 -4.60
C ARG A 122 21.68 17.03 -5.78
N CYS A 123 21.73 16.11 -6.75
CA CYS A 123 22.61 16.19 -7.91
C CYS A 123 21.94 16.91 -9.09
N ASP A 124 20.64 17.17 -9.01
CA ASP A 124 19.90 17.89 -10.04
C ASP A 124 20.20 19.39 -9.98
N GLU A 125 20.03 20.09 -11.11
CA GLU A 125 20.22 21.55 -11.18
C GLU A 125 19.20 22.31 -10.32
N VAL A 126 18.08 21.64 -10.01
CA VAL A 126 17.01 22.17 -9.18
C VAL A 126 17.31 21.88 -7.71
N PRO A 127 17.29 22.89 -6.83
CA PRO A 127 17.39 22.67 -5.39
C PRO A 127 16.24 21.78 -4.88
N ALA A 128 16.55 20.59 -4.37
CA ALA A 128 15.55 19.63 -3.92
C ALA A 128 14.91 20.00 -2.56
N LYS A 129 15.73 20.35 -1.54
CA LYS A 129 15.30 20.80 -0.19
C LYS A 129 16.42 21.58 0.52
N PRO A 130 16.12 22.51 1.45
CA PRO A 130 14.79 22.95 1.92
C PRO A 130 14.13 24.03 1.05
N ASP A 131 14.63 24.26 -0.16
CA ASP A 131 14.10 25.26 -1.10
C ASP A 131 12.87 24.73 -1.85
N PRO A 132 11.71 25.42 -1.84
CA PRO A 132 10.45 24.92 -2.41
C PRO A 132 10.42 24.80 -3.95
N THR A 133 11.49 25.19 -4.65
CA THR A 133 11.55 25.20 -6.12
C THR A 133 11.24 23.84 -6.72
N ALA A 134 11.80 22.75 -6.17
CA ALA A 134 11.52 21.40 -6.66
C ALA A 134 10.03 21.03 -6.55
N LEU A 135 9.38 21.34 -5.42
CA LEU A 135 7.96 21.05 -5.22
C LEU A 135 7.08 21.88 -6.15
N ASN A 136 7.41 23.16 -6.34
CA ASN A 136 6.70 24.04 -7.28
C ASN A 136 6.84 23.58 -8.74
N LEU A 137 8.00 23.06 -9.13
CA LEU A 137 8.20 22.49 -10.46
C LEU A 137 7.39 21.20 -10.66
N ILE A 138 7.35 20.32 -9.66
CA ILE A 138 6.47 19.13 -9.68
C ILE A 138 5.01 19.57 -9.84
N ALA A 139 4.56 20.52 -9.03
CA ALA A 139 3.20 21.02 -9.07
C ALA A 139 2.84 21.59 -10.47
N LYS A 140 3.75 22.39 -11.04
CA LYS A 140 3.59 22.96 -12.37
C LYS A 140 3.52 21.89 -13.46
N GLU A 141 4.41 20.90 -13.44
CA GLU A 141 4.43 19.79 -14.41
C GLU A 141 3.15 18.97 -14.31
N TRP A 142 2.64 18.78 -13.10
CA TRP A 142 1.39 18.11 -12.85
C TRP A 142 0.15 18.96 -13.16
N GLY A 143 0.32 20.26 -13.43
CA GLY A 143 -0.78 21.20 -13.63
C GLY A 143 -1.66 21.37 -12.39
N VAL A 144 -1.07 21.26 -11.21
CA VAL A 144 -1.76 21.38 -9.92
C VAL A 144 -1.30 22.64 -9.19
N ASP A 145 -2.19 23.24 -8.42
CA ASP A 145 -1.81 24.30 -7.49
C ASP A 145 -1.09 23.66 -6.30
N PRO A 146 0.11 24.14 -5.91
CA PRO A 146 0.79 23.70 -4.71
C PRO A 146 -0.03 23.79 -3.43
N GLY A 147 -1.17 24.50 -3.42
CA GLY A 147 -2.09 24.68 -2.28
C GLY A 147 -2.63 23.39 -1.62
N PRO A 148 -3.91 23.32 -1.23
CA PRO A 148 -4.43 22.19 -0.46
C PRO A 148 -4.57 20.90 -1.30
N GLU A 149 -4.24 20.91 -2.60
CA GLU A 149 -4.39 19.75 -3.49
C GLU A 149 -3.12 18.90 -3.61
N LEU A 150 -1.98 19.45 -3.17
CA LEU A 150 -0.67 18.80 -3.16
C LEU A 150 -0.23 18.55 -1.72
N ILE A 151 0.30 17.36 -1.46
CA ILE A 151 0.79 16.99 -0.13
C ILE A 151 2.30 16.79 -0.17
N MET A 152 3.00 17.42 0.77
CA MET A 152 4.39 17.12 1.10
C MET A 152 4.43 16.21 2.35
N ILE A 153 5.03 15.02 2.22
CA ILE A 153 5.17 14.05 3.31
C ILE A 153 6.64 13.89 3.65
N GLY A 154 7.00 14.06 4.92
CA GLY A 154 8.37 13.87 5.39
C GLY A 154 8.43 13.53 6.88
N ASP A 155 9.62 13.32 7.41
CA ASP A 155 9.87 13.00 8.83
C ASP A 155 10.51 14.16 9.61
N SER A 156 10.93 15.23 8.93
CA SER A 156 11.59 16.38 9.54
C SER A 156 10.67 17.62 9.57
N PRO A 157 10.32 18.13 10.77
CA PRO A 157 9.63 19.42 10.91
C PRO A 157 10.40 20.60 10.31
N SER A 158 11.69 20.70 10.60
CA SER A 158 12.52 21.82 10.12
C SER A 158 12.79 21.80 8.61
N ASN A 159 12.75 20.62 7.98
CA ASN A 159 13.05 20.47 6.57
C ASN A 159 11.81 20.24 5.72
N ASP A 160 11.05 19.17 5.96
CA ASP A 160 9.96 18.74 5.07
C ASP A 160 8.70 19.56 5.28
N VAL A 161 8.32 19.79 6.53
CA VAL A 161 7.14 20.60 6.87
C VAL A 161 7.39 22.06 6.50
N ALA A 162 8.55 22.61 6.84
CA ALA A 162 8.92 23.97 6.45
C ALA A 162 8.96 24.15 4.92
N PHE A 163 9.57 23.20 4.19
CA PHE A 163 9.62 23.18 2.72
C PHE A 163 8.23 23.11 2.09
N GLY A 164 7.37 22.19 2.56
CA GLY A 164 6.01 22.05 2.06
C GLY A 164 5.18 23.32 2.30
N LYS A 165 5.26 23.89 3.49
CA LYS A 165 4.59 25.16 3.83
C LYS A 165 5.10 26.34 3.00
N ALA A 166 6.40 26.42 2.75
CA ALA A 166 6.99 27.47 1.91
C ALA A 166 6.48 27.39 0.47
N ALA A 167 6.12 26.19 -0.01
CA ALA A 167 5.47 25.99 -1.30
C ALA A 167 3.93 26.19 -1.24
N GLY A 168 3.32 26.26 -0.06
CA GLY A 168 1.87 26.32 0.13
C GLY A 168 1.16 24.97 0.19
N ALA A 169 1.91 23.87 0.18
CA ALA A 169 1.37 22.50 0.20
C ALA A 169 0.84 22.11 1.57
N THR A 170 -0.14 21.19 1.55
CA THR A 170 -0.54 20.50 2.77
C THR A 170 0.62 19.64 3.24
N THR A 171 0.92 19.67 4.53
CA THR A 171 2.08 19.00 5.10
C THR A 171 1.67 17.83 5.99
N VAL A 172 2.37 16.71 5.79
CA VAL A 172 2.26 15.52 6.64
C VAL A 172 3.61 15.26 7.27
N LEU A 173 3.63 15.20 8.58
CA LEU A 173 4.78 14.76 9.36
C LEU A 173 4.60 13.30 9.77
N LEU A 174 5.54 12.44 9.36
CA LEU A 174 5.69 11.09 9.88
C LEU A 174 6.59 11.12 11.11
N ASP A 175 5.98 11.14 12.29
CA ASP A 175 6.68 11.12 13.57
C ASP A 175 6.73 9.71 14.14
N THR A 176 7.76 8.94 13.78
CA THR A 176 7.93 7.58 14.31
C THR A 176 8.46 7.56 15.76
N GLY A 177 8.43 8.69 16.48
CA GLY A 177 8.96 8.83 17.83
C GLY A 177 10.49 8.81 17.92
N ARG A 178 11.20 8.87 16.78
CA ARG A 178 12.67 8.89 16.70
C ARG A 178 13.28 10.28 16.88
N ARG A 179 12.49 11.30 17.28
CA ARG A 179 12.98 12.68 17.48
C ARG A 179 14.12 12.73 18.50
N PHE A 180 15.33 12.63 18.01
CA PHE A 180 16.49 13.21 18.65
C PHE A 180 16.62 14.60 18.04
N VAL A 181 16.59 15.65 18.86
CA VAL A 181 17.10 17.01 18.57
C VAL A 181 16.08 18.11 18.22
N GLU A 182 14.92 17.89 17.59
CA GLU A 182 13.98 18.99 17.27
C GLU A 182 12.91 19.20 18.35
N ASP A 183 13.22 20.01 19.38
CA ASP A 183 12.39 20.79 20.34
C ASP A 183 11.01 20.28 20.84
N GLY A 184 10.60 19.06 20.49
CA GLY A 184 9.23 18.57 20.60
C GLY A 184 8.22 19.17 19.61
N SER A 185 8.63 20.06 18.70
CA SER A 185 7.73 20.76 17.76
C SER A 185 7.42 19.92 16.51
N ASP A 186 6.17 19.94 16.04
CA ASP A 186 5.74 19.32 14.77
C ASP A 186 5.94 20.25 13.55
N GLY A 187 6.59 21.42 13.74
CA GLY A 187 6.75 22.42 12.68
C GLY A 187 5.42 23.03 12.22
N GLY A 188 4.34 22.77 12.97
CA GLY A 188 2.95 23.09 12.65
C GLY A 188 2.39 22.27 11.49
N ALA A 189 2.82 21.03 11.29
CA ALA A 189 2.29 20.17 10.23
C ALA A 189 0.75 20.07 10.26
N ASP A 190 0.11 20.00 9.08
CA ASP A 190 -1.35 19.90 8.98
C ASP A 190 -1.89 18.52 9.42
N ILE A 191 -1.05 17.49 9.24
CA ILE A 191 -1.29 16.11 9.63
C ILE A 191 -0.03 15.56 10.29
N CYS A 192 -0.19 14.94 11.46
CA CYS A 192 0.87 14.16 12.10
C CYS A 192 0.41 12.70 12.18
N VAL A 193 1.28 11.77 11.78
CA VAL A 193 1.05 10.33 11.89
C VAL A 193 2.27 9.65 12.47
N GLU A 194 2.06 8.54 13.18
CA GLU A 194 3.14 7.73 13.74
C GLU A 194 3.55 6.59 12.79
N SER A 195 2.69 6.31 11.80
CA SER A 195 2.91 5.26 10.81
C SER A 195 2.22 5.58 9.49
N LEU A 196 2.86 5.20 8.39
CA LEU A 196 2.29 5.32 7.05
C LEU A 196 0.97 4.54 6.89
N PHE A 197 0.71 3.50 7.69
CA PHE A 197 -0.58 2.78 7.66
C PHE A 197 -1.78 3.67 8.00
N GLN A 198 -1.59 4.75 8.76
CA GLN A 198 -2.68 5.64 9.15
C GLN A 198 -3.10 6.57 7.99
N LEU A 199 -2.18 6.88 7.08
CA LEU A 199 -2.37 7.92 6.08
C LEU A 199 -3.52 7.63 5.11
N PRO A 200 -3.64 6.46 4.47
CA PRO A 200 -4.70 6.20 3.49
C PRO A 200 -6.11 6.54 4.01
N SER A 201 -6.42 6.11 5.24
CA SER A 201 -7.72 6.39 5.87
C SER A 201 -7.93 7.86 6.22
N LEU A 202 -6.87 8.57 6.64
CA LEU A 202 -6.91 10.00 6.94
C LEU A 202 -7.06 10.84 5.68
N LEU A 203 -6.32 10.47 4.62
CA LEU A 203 -6.42 11.11 3.30
C LEU A 203 -7.84 10.94 2.75
N TRP A 204 -8.41 9.74 2.83
CA TRP A 204 -9.79 9.49 2.44
C TRP A 204 -10.81 10.38 3.18
N GLN A 205 -10.56 10.67 4.45
CA GLN A 205 -11.45 11.52 5.27
C GLN A 205 -11.30 13.00 4.95
N ARG A 206 -10.06 13.48 4.75
CA ARG A 206 -9.75 14.90 4.61
C ARG A 206 -9.87 15.42 3.17
N PHE A 207 -9.68 14.56 2.17
CA PHE A 207 -9.67 14.94 0.77
C PHE A 207 -10.81 14.29 -0.02
N GLU A 208 -11.18 14.92 -1.13
CA GLU A 208 -11.91 14.29 -2.20
C GLU A 208 -10.92 13.50 -3.07
N ILE A 209 -11.20 12.22 -3.27
CA ILE A 209 -10.41 11.34 -4.13
C ILE A 209 -11.28 11.04 -5.33
N GLU A 210 -10.78 11.38 -6.51
CA GLU A 210 -11.50 11.17 -7.76
C GLU A 210 -11.33 9.73 -8.28
N GLY A 211 -12.00 9.42 -9.39
CA GLY A 211 -11.95 8.10 -10.02
C GLY A 211 -12.97 7.09 -9.48
N ASP A 212 -12.98 5.90 -10.08
CA ASP A 212 -14.01 4.88 -9.85
C ASP A 212 -14.06 4.40 -8.40
N LEU A 213 -12.91 4.30 -7.74
CA LEU A 213 -12.82 3.91 -6.34
C LEU A 213 -13.13 5.05 -5.37
N GLY A 214 -12.92 6.30 -5.78
CA GLY A 214 -13.17 7.52 -5.00
C GLY A 214 -14.65 7.91 -4.91
N GLY A 215 -15.40 7.61 -5.96
CA GLY A 215 -16.80 8.00 -6.10
C GLY A 215 -17.82 7.29 -5.20
N ALA A 216 -19.07 7.74 -5.34
CA ALA A 216 -20.22 7.12 -4.69
C ALA A 216 -20.41 5.67 -5.16
N LEU A 217 -20.80 4.80 -4.24
CA LEU A 217 -21.04 3.39 -4.57
C LEU A 217 -22.25 3.26 -5.48
N LYS A 218 -22.00 2.76 -6.69
CA LYS A 218 -23.06 2.29 -7.59
C LYS A 218 -23.69 1.02 -7.01
N LYS A 219 -25.02 0.99 -6.93
CA LYS A 219 -25.78 -0.21 -6.57
C LYS A 219 -25.91 -1.07 -7.83
N TYR A 220 -25.41 -2.28 -7.74
CA TYR A 220 -25.42 -3.25 -8.83
C TYR A 220 -26.49 -4.31 -8.56
N PRO A 221 -27.24 -4.78 -9.57
CA PRO A 221 -28.16 -5.89 -9.39
C PRO A 221 -27.39 -7.16 -9.00
N ILE A 222 -28.07 -8.05 -8.27
CA ILE A 222 -27.53 -9.37 -7.96
C ILE A 222 -27.51 -10.16 -9.28
N PRO A 223 -26.36 -10.70 -9.71
CA PRO A 223 -26.26 -11.42 -10.96
C PRO A 223 -27.00 -12.76 -10.86
N THR A 224 -27.85 -13.07 -11.83
CA THR A 224 -28.56 -14.35 -11.92
C THR A 224 -27.80 -15.34 -12.77
N PRO A 225 -27.65 -16.62 -12.35
CA PRO A 225 -26.99 -17.64 -13.16
C PRO A 225 -27.66 -17.80 -14.53
N THR A 226 -26.87 -17.88 -15.61
CA THR A 226 -27.41 -17.95 -16.99
C THR A 226 -27.12 -19.25 -17.72
N THR A 227 -26.06 -19.98 -17.38
CA THR A 227 -25.74 -21.29 -18.00
C THR A 227 -26.27 -22.46 -17.19
N SER A 228 -26.43 -23.62 -17.83
CA SER A 228 -26.80 -24.87 -17.15
C SER A 228 -25.86 -25.20 -15.98
N ALA A 229 -24.55 -24.97 -16.14
CA ALA A 229 -23.56 -25.23 -15.09
C ALA A 229 -23.73 -24.27 -13.90
N THR A 230 -23.89 -22.97 -14.16
CA THR A 230 -24.06 -21.97 -13.11
C THR A 230 -25.40 -22.11 -12.38
N ILE A 231 -26.48 -22.46 -13.09
CA ILE A 231 -27.80 -22.71 -12.49
C ILE A 231 -27.74 -23.95 -11.59
N ALA A 232 -27.15 -25.05 -12.09
CA ALA A 232 -27.00 -26.27 -11.32
C ALA A 232 -26.13 -26.06 -10.07
N ALA A 233 -25.03 -25.33 -10.20
CA ALA A 233 -24.15 -24.99 -9.09
C ALA A 233 -24.82 -24.11 -8.03
N ALA A 234 -25.60 -23.11 -8.45
CA ALA A 234 -26.37 -22.26 -7.53
C ALA A 234 -27.45 -23.05 -6.77
N ASN A 235 -28.10 -24.01 -7.44
CA ASN A 235 -29.17 -24.82 -6.86
C ASN A 235 -28.66 -26.08 -6.11
N GLY A 236 -27.38 -26.42 -6.23
CA GLY A 236 -26.83 -27.67 -5.70
C GLY A 236 -27.31 -28.91 -6.46
N ASP A 237 -27.70 -28.77 -7.74
CA ASP A 237 -28.12 -29.88 -8.58
C ASP A 237 -26.93 -30.73 -9.03
N MET A 238 -26.58 -31.69 -8.19
CA MET A 238 -25.45 -32.61 -8.42
C MET A 238 -25.65 -33.53 -9.61
N ALA A 239 -26.89 -33.84 -9.98
CA ALA A 239 -27.16 -34.71 -11.14
C ALA A 239 -26.78 -33.98 -12.44
N THR A 240 -27.17 -32.72 -12.57
CA THR A 240 -26.78 -31.89 -13.71
C THR A 240 -25.28 -31.60 -13.68
N LEU A 241 -24.69 -31.24 -12.54
CA LEU A 241 -23.24 -30.98 -12.47
C LEU A 241 -22.39 -32.18 -12.89
N ARG A 242 -22.80 -33.40 -12.55
CA ARG A 242 -22.07 -34.64 -12.92
C ARG A 242 -22.25 -35.03 -14.40
N SER A 243 -23.28 -34.53 -15.10
CA SER A 243 -23.51 -34.83 -16.51
C SER A 243 -22.82 -33.85 -17.47
N LEU A 244 -22.34 -32.71 -16.96
CA LEU A 244 -21.68 -31.67 -17.75
C LEU A 244 -20.20 -31.98 -17.98
N SER A 245 -19.67 -31.49 -19.09
CA SER A 245 -18.24 -31.57 -19.41
C SER A 245 -17.42 -30.62 -18.53
N VAL A 246 -16.13 -30.91 -18.34
CA VAL A 246 -15.21 -30.06 -17.57
C VAL A 246 -15.14 -28.64 -18.12
N ASP A 247 -15.17 -28.46 -19.44
CA ASP A 247 -15.15 -27.13 -20.06
C ASP A 247 -16.39 -26.30 -19.70
N GLN A 248 -17.56 -26.93 -19.62
CA GLN A 248 -18.78 -26.26 -19.16
C GLN A 248 -18.69 -25.86 -17.67
N LEU A 249 -17.99 -26.65 -16.84
CA LEU A 249 -17.79 -26.34 -15.42
C LEU A 249 -16.79 -25.19 -15.19
N ARG A 250 -15.93 -24.89 -16.17
CA ARG A 250 -14.92 -23.82 -16.12
C ARG A 250 -15.42 -22.47 -16.65
N THR A 251 -16.42 -22.50 -17.53
CA THR A 251 -16.82 -21.32 -18.30
C THR A 251 -17.57 -20.30 -17.44
N GLN A 252 -17.18 -19.03 -17.56
CA GLN A 252 -17.93 -17.91 -17.00
C GLN A 252 -19.24 -17.71 -17.76
N ASP A 253 -20.31 -17.42 -17.04
CA ASP A 253 -21.60 -17.07 -17.63
C ASP A 253 -21.63 -15.60 -18.08
N GLU A 254 -22.77 -15.12 -18.61
CA GLU A 254 -22.87 -13.75 -19.15
C GLU A 254 -22.68 -12.66 -18.09
N THR A 255 -22.78 -12.99 -16.79
CA THR A 255 -22.50 -12.07 -15.68
C THR A 255 -21.02 -12.04 -15.31
N GLY A 256 -20.22 -12.91 -15.92
CA GLY A 256 -18.82 -13.15 -15.59
C GLY A 256 -18.63 -14.14 -14.44
N ASN A 257 -19.66 -14.77 -13.87
CA ASN A 257 -19.46 -15.70 -12.76
C ASN A 257 -19.25 -17.13 -13.26
N THR A 258 -18.37 -17.87 -12.59
CA THR A 258 -18.22 -19.32 -12.79
C THR A 258 -19.22 -20.10 -11.95
N PRO A 259 -19.46 -21.39 -12.28
CA PRO A 259 -20.23 -22.29 -11.42
C PRO A 259 -19.70 -22.32 -9.97
N LEU A 260 -18.37 -22.28 -9.79
CA LEU A 260 -17.74 -22.29 -8.47
C LEU A 260 -18.12 -21.06 -7.64
N ILE A 261 -18.14 -19.88 -8.25
CA ILE A 261 -18.53 -18.63 -7.58
C ILE A 261 -19.99 -18.73 -7.10
N TYR A 262 -20.90 -19.23 -7.94
CA TYR A 262 -22.31 -19.40 -7.57
C TYR A 262 -22.51 -20.44 -6.47
N ALA A 263 -21.91 -21.64 -6.58
CA ALA A 263 -21.97 -22.64 -5.52
C ALA A 263 -21.42 -22.09 -4.19
N SER A 264 -20.36 -21.29 -4.27
CA SER A 264 -19.73 -20.68 -3.10
C SER A 264 -20.56 -19.56 -2.48
N ASP A 265 -21.30 -18.78 -3.27
CA ASP A 265 -22.22 -17.75 -2.75
C ASP A 265 -23.45 -18.38 -2.06
N GLN A 266 -23.92 -19.53 -2.57
CA GLN A 266 -25.08 -20.26 -2.03
C GLN A 266 -24.72 -21.24 -0.90
N GLY A 267 -23.44 -21.53 -0.67
CA GLY A 267 -23.00 -22.43 0.39
C GLY A 267 -23.08 -23.92 0.04
N ASN A 268 -23.16 -24.26 -1.25
CA ASN A 268 -23.32 -25.63 -1.74
C ASN A 268 -21.99 -26.38 -1.72
N VAL A 269 -21.61 -26.92 -0.56
CA VAL A 269 -20.30 -27.56 -0.32
C VAL A 269 -20.03 -28.72 -1.29
N GLU A 270 -21.01 -29.61 -1.53
CA GLU A 270 -20.81 -30.76 -2.42
C GLU A 270 -20.55 -30.32 -3.88
N ALA A 271 -21.26 -29.29 -4.35
CA ALA A 271 -21.04 -28.71 -5.66
C ALA A 271 -19.63 -28.09 -5.76
N VAL A 272 -19.20 -27.36 -4.71
CA VAL A 272 -17.83 -26.81 -4.62
C VAL A 272 -16.80 -27.93 -4.71
N GLU A 273 -16.92 -28.99 -3.91
CA GLU A 273 -15.95 -30.10 -3.91
C GLU A 273 -15.87 -30.82 -5.27
N LEU A 274 -17.01 -31.01 -5.95
CA LEU A 274 -17.04 -31.55 -7.32
C LEU A 274 -16.31 -30.62 -8.31
N LEU A 275 -16.62 -29.33 -8.27
CA LEU A 275 -16.03 -28.34 -9.18
C LEU A 275 -14.51 -28.25 -8.98
N LEU A 276 -14.04 -28.26 -7.73
CA LEU A 276 -12.62 -28.28 -7.41
C LEU A 276 -11.94 -29.56 -7.93
N THR A 277 -12.59 -30.72 -7.81
CA THR A 277 -12.08 -31.99 -8.35
C THR A 277 -11.99 -31.97 -9.89
N ALA A 278 -12.85 -31.19 -10.56
CA ALA A 278 -12.77 -30.98 -12.00
C ALA A 278 -11.62 -30.04 -12.44
N GLY A 279 -10.82 -29.54 -11.50
CA GLY A 279 -9.67 -28.68 -11.80
C GLY A 279 -10.08 -27.35 -12.42
N VAL A 280 -11.15 -26.73 -11.90
CA VAL A 280 -11.50 -25.35 -12.24
C VAL A 280 -10.52 -24.38 -11.57
N ASP A 281 -10.26 -23.24 -12.19
CA ASP A 281 -9.48 -22.18 -11.55
C ASP A 281 -10.29 -21.60 -10.36
N VAL A 282 -9.70 -21.68 -9.17
CA VAL A 282 -10.32 -21.29 -7.90
C VAL A 282 -10.32 -19.78 -7.68
N ASN A 283 -9.43 -19.04 -8.36
CA ASN A 283 -9.19 -17.61 -8.15
C ASN A 283 -9.86 -16.72 -9.21
N VAL A 284 -10.71 -17.29 -10.08
CA VAL A 284 -11.42 -16.50 -11.11
C VAL A 284 -12.17 -15.33 -10.48
N ARG A 285 -11.94 -14.15 -11.05
CA ARG A 285 -12.63 -12.90 -10.72
C ARG A 285 -13.93 -12.82 -11.51
N GLY A 286 -15.06 -12.99 -10.82
CA GLY A 286 -16.38 -12.93 -11.45
C GLY A 286 -16.98 -11.53 -11.46
N TYR A 287 -18.29 -11.47 -11.30
CA TYR A 287 -19.02 -10.21 -11.26
C TYR A 287 -18.51 -9.28 -10.15
N LEU A 288 -18.16 -8.04 -10.52
CA LEU A 288 -17.50 -7.03 -9.68
C LEU A 288 -16.14 -7.49 -9.12
N GLY A 289 -15.47 -8.40 -9.82
CA GLY A 289 -14.14 -8.90 -9.46
C GLY A 289 -14.14 -9.87 -8.27
N ALA A 290 -15.29 -10.25 -7.74
CA ALA A 290 -15.37 -11.12 -6.56
C ALA A 290 -15.04 -12.58 -6.92
N THR A 291 -14.13 -13.19 -6.17
CA THR A 291 -13.79 -14.62 -6.26
C THR A 291 -14.77 -15.48 -5.46
N ALA A 292 -14.68 -16.81 -5.62
CA ALA A 292 -15.41 -17.77 -4.79
C ALA A 292 -15.13 -17.57 -3.28
N CYS A 293 -13.86 -17.35 -2.93
CA CYS A 293 -13.46 -17.06 -1.56
C CYS A 293 -14.10 -15.77 -1.02
N CYS A 294 -14.18 -14.70 -1.83
CA CYS A 294 -14.86 -13.46 -1.45
C CYS A 294 -16.35 -13.71 -1.10
N ARG A 295 -17.05 -14.47 -1.95
CA ARG A 295 -18.48 -14.77 -1.76
C ARG A 295 -18.73 -15.59 -0.51
N ALA A 296 -17.98 -16.68 -0.33
CA ALA A 296 -18.09 -17.54 0.84
C ALA A 296 -17.72 -16.81 2.14
N SER A 297 -16.70 -15.96 2.11
CA SER A 297 -16.27 -15.13 3.26
C SER A 297 -17.34 -14.12 3.68
N ARG A 298 -17.95 -13.45 2.70
CA ARG A 298 -19.06 -12.50 2.94
C ARG A 298 -20.29 -13.17 3.55
N ALA A 299 -20.61 -14.38 3.11
CA ALA A 299 -21.79 -15.12 3.57
C ALA A 299 -21.54 -15.96 4.84
N GLY A 300 -20.28 -16.17 5.23
CA GLY A 300 -19.93 -17.00 6.38
C GLY A 300 -20.00 -18.51 6.11
N HIS A 301 -19.95 -18.93 4.84
CA HIS A 301 -20.10 -20.33 4.43
C HIS A 301 -18.83 -21.14 4.74
N LEU A 302 -18.68 -21.52 6.01
CA LEU A 302 -17.46 -22.15 6.53
C LEU A 302 -17.12 -23.47 5.83
N GLY A 303 -18.12 -24.29 5.48
CA GLY A 303 -17.90 -25.56 4.76
C GLY A 303 -17.28 -25.33 3.38
N VAL A 304 -17.78 -24.31 2.66
CA VAL A 304 -17.22 -23.90 1.37
C VAL A 304 -15.79 -23.38 1.54
N LEU A 305 -15.54 -22.49 2.50
CA LEU A 305 -14.19 -21.98 2.73
C LEU A 305 -13.22 -23.12 3.04
N LYS A 306 -13.59 -24.07 3.90
CA LYS A 306 -12.76 -25.26 4.17
C LYS A 306 -12.48 -26.09 2.92
N ALA A 307 -13.43 -26.21 2.00
CA ALA A 307 -13.20 -26.90 0.74
C ALA A 307 -12.24 -26.13 -0.17
N LEU A 308 -12.43 -24.81 -0.33
CA LEU A 308 -11.54 -23.95 -1.10
C LEU A 308 -10.10 -23.96 -0.55
N MET A 309 -9.93 -23.90 0.78
CA MET A 309 -8.61 -23.87 1.43
C MET A 309 -7.82 -25.18 1.30
N LYS A 310 -8.44 -26.28 0.87
CA LYS A 310 -7.71 -27.54 0.56
C LYS A 310 -6.94 -27.46 -0.76
N VAL A 311 -7.25 -26.48 -1.62
CA VAL A 311 -6.64 -26.30 -2.94
C VAL A 311 -5.33 -25.53 -2.77
N PRO A 312 -4.16 -26.09 -3.12
CA PRO A 312 -2.88 -25.42 -2.92
C PRO A 312 -2.77 -24.04 -3.58
N GLU A 313 -3.45 -23.84 -4.71
CA GLU A 313 -3.41 -22.63 -5.52
C GLU A 313 -4.35 -21.52 -5.01
N ILE A 314 -5.15 -21.76 -3.97
CA ILE A 314 -6.08 -20.75 -3.44
C ILE A 314 -5.34 -19.49 -2.98
N ASP A 315 -5.74 -18.33 -3.49
CA ASP A 315 -5.25 -17.04 -3.03
C ASP A 315 -6.34 -16.30 -2.24
N CYS A 316 -6.14 -16.20 -0.92
CA CYS A 316 -7.03 -15.49 -0.01
C CYS A 316 -6.85 -13.96 -0.04
N ASN A 317 -5.96 -13.46 -0.90
CA ASN A 317 -5.58 -12.06 -1.00
C ASN A 317 -5.97 -11.43 -2.35
N VAL A 318 -6.93 -12.02 -3.08
CA VAL A 318 -7.48 -11.41 -4.30
C VAL A 318 -8.62 -10.43 -3.94
N PRO A 319 -8.48 -9.12 -4.21
CA PRO A 319 -9.53 -8.15 -3.95
C PRO A 319 -10.59 -8.13 -5.04
N ASN A 320 -11.81 -7.73 -4.69
CA ASN A 320 -12.82 -7.37 -5.68
C ASN A 320 -12.52 -5.99 -6.34
N ASP A 321 -13.37 -5.55 -7.26
CA ASP A 321 -13.20 -4.25 -7.97
C ASP A 321 -13.38 -3.01 -7.07
N LYS A 322 -13.68 -3.21 -5.77
CA LYS A 322 -13.80 -2.16 -4.75
C LYS A 322 -12.70 -2.26 -3.69
N LEU A 323 -11.64 -3.03 -3.97
CA LEU A 323 -10.54 -3.33 -3.06
C LEU A 323 -10.96 -3.99 -1.74
N GLN A 324 -12.06 -4.72 -1.75
CA GLN A 324 -12.44 -5.53 -0.59
C GLN A 324 -11.90 -6.94 -0.78
N TYR A 325 -11.07 -7.36 0.17
CA TYR A 325 -10.48 -8.70 0.22
C TYR A 325 -11.41 -9.66 0.98
N PRO A 326 -11.24 -10.98 0.85
CA PRO A 326 -11.99 -11.97 1.63
C PRO A 326 -12.05 -11.65 3.14
N LEU A 327 -10.93 -11.23 3.73
CA LEU A 327 -10.88 -10.87 5.15
C LEU A 327 -11.67 -9.60 5.48
N HIS A 328 -11.68 -8.57 4.61
CA HIS A 328 -12.58 -7.41 4.77
C HIS A 328 -14.04 -7.85 4.74
N PHE A 329 -14.43 -8.74 3.82
CA PHE A 329 -15.80 -9.23 3.75
C PHE A 329 -16.23 -9.97 5.01
N ALA A 330 -15.41 -10.91 5.49
CA ALA A 330 -15.70 -11.66 6.71
C ALA A 330 -15.77 -10.74 7.94
N ALA A 331 -14.84 -9.77 8.05
CA ALA A 331 -14.81 -8.82 9.14
C ALA A 331 -16.02 -7.87 9.13
N PHE A 332 -16.31 -7.23 7.99
CA PHE A 332 -17.45 -6.32 7.82
C PHE A 332 -18.80 -7.02 8.02
N LYS A 333 -18.91 -8.30 7.65
CA LYS A 333 -20.13 -9.11 7.82
C LYS A 333 -20.20 -9.86 9.14
N ILE A 334 -19.26 -9.62 10.06
CA ILE A 334 -19.21 -10.22 11.39
C ILE A 334 -19.28 -11.74 11.29
N GLN A 335 -18.31 -12.35 10.62
CA GLN A 335 -18.18 -13.79 10.42
C GLN A 335 -16.94 -14.33 11.15
N PRO A 336 -16.96 -14.51 12.49
CA PRO A 336 -15.77 -14.83 13.28
C PRO A 336 -15.03 -16.09 12.81
N LYS A 337 -15.77 -17.17 12.53
CA LYS A 337 -15.18 -18.44 12.08
C LYS A 337 -14.55 -18.34 10.68
N ALA A 338 -15.09 -17.49 9.82
CA ALA A 338 -14.49 -17.23 8.51
C ALA A 338 -13.21 -16.39 8.67
N VAL A 339 -13.21 -15.40 9.56
CA VAL A 339 -12.02 -14.62 9.91
C VAL A 339 -10.89 -15.52 10.42
N GLU A 340 -11.17 -16.38 11.39
CA GLU A 340 -10.19 -17.34 11.94
C GLU A 340 -9.61 -18.22 10.83
N LEU A 341 -10.47 -18.85 10.02
CA LEU A 341 -10.03 -19.74 8.95
C LEU A 341 -9.19 -19.02 7.88
N LEU A 342 -9.57 -17.79 7.51
CA LEU A 342 -8.81 -16.98 6.55
C LEU A 342 -7.42 -16.63 7.09
N LEU A 343 -7.32 -16.26 8.37
CA LEU A 343 -6.05 -15.95 9.02
C LEU A 343 -5.14 -17.18 9.11
N GLU A 344 -5.70 -18.36 9.39
CA GLU A 344 -4.97 -19.63 9.36
C GLU A 344 -4.38 -19.96 7.99
N HIS A 345 -4.98 -19.47 6.90
CA HIS A 345 -4.57 -19.71 5.51
C HIS A 345 -3.91 -18.48 4.86
N GLY A 346 -3.30 -17.60 5.66
CA GLY A 346 -2.44 -16.54 5.15
C GLY A 346 -3.15 -15.33 4.54
N ALA A 347 -4.42 -15.09 4.90
CA ALA A 347 -5.07 -13.82 4.56
C ALA A 347 -4.32 -12.65 5.22
N SER A 348 -3.98 -11.65 4.42
CA SER A 348 -3.24 -10.47 4.85
C SER A 348 -4.07 -9.60 5.78
N THR A 349 -3.45 -9.18 6.88
CA THR A 349 -4.07 -8.32 7.89
C THR A 349 -3.83 -6.83 7.67
N ILE A 350 -3.05 -6.49 6.63
CA ILE A 350 -2.57 -5.13 6.35
C ILE A 350 -2.96 -4.60 4.97
N VAL A 351 -3.63 -5.41 4.14
CA VAL A 351 -4.23 -4.93 2.88
C VAL A 351 -5.26 -3.84 3.14
N LEU A 352 -5.30 -2.84 2.26
CA LEU A 352 -6.16 -1.69 2.40
C LEU A 352 -7.36 -1.78 1.46
N ASP A 353 -8.54 -1.46 1.99
CA ASP A 353 -9.71 -1.24 1.14
C ASP A 353 -9.64 0.09 0.40
N ARG A 354 -10.64 0.38 -0.44
CA ARG A 354 -10.70 1.65 -1.18
C ARG A 354 -10.73 2.90 -0.29
N LYS A 355 -11.02 2.75 1.00
CA LYS A 355 -11.02 3.86 1.97
C LYS A 355 -9.74 3.91 2.80
N GLY A 356 -8.74 3.10 2.45
CA GLY A 356 -7.48 3.04 3.18
C GLY A 356 -7.58 2.31 4.52
N ARG A 357 -8.55 1.40 4.69
CA ARG A 357 -8.77 0.66 5.94
C ARG A 357 -8.27 -0.79 5.83
N THR A 358 -7.60 -1.24 6.87
CA THR A 358 -7.30 -2.66 7.09
C THR A 358 -8.57 -3.46 7.42
N PRO A 359 -8.56 -4.80 7.32
CA PRO A 359 -9.71 -5.61 7.72
C PRO A 359 -10.13 -5.42 9.18
N ALA A 360 -9.16 -5.16 10.09
CA ALA A 360 -9.44 -4.84 11.48
C ALA A 360 -10.23 -3.53 11.64
N GLU A 361 -10.00 -2.55 10.78
CA GLU A 361 -10.69 -1.24 10.79
C GLU A 361 -12.06 -1.27 10.12
N ASP A 362 -12.35 -2.29 9.29
CA ASP A 362 -13.63 -2.42 8.59
C ASP A 362 -14.71 -3.18 9.38
N THR A 363 -14.37 -3.77 10.53
CA THR A 363 -15.36 -4.37 11.43
C THR A 363 -15.84 -3.40 12.51
N LYS A 364 -17.07 -3.61 12.98
CA LYS A 364 -17.61 -2.97 14.20
C LYS A 364 -17.52 -3.86 15.44
N ASP A 365 -17.20 -5.14 15.24
CA ASP A 365 -17.08 -6.13 16.32
C ASP A 365 -15.66 -6.10 16.90
N GLU A 366 -15.56 -5.83 18.20
CA GLU A 366 -14.29 -5.72 18.91
C GLU A 366 -13.53 -7.05 18.99
N THR A 367 -14.24 -8.17 19.13
CA THR A 367 -13.61 -9.49 19.20
C THR A 367 -12.94 -9.82 17.87
N ILE A 368 -13.63 -9.65 16.75
CA ILE A 368 -13.06 -9.84 15.40
C ILE A 368 -11.87 -8.91 15.18
N ARG A 369 -12.00 -7.63 15.57
CA ARG A 369 -10.90 -6.65 15.47
C ARG A 369 -9.67 -7.18 16.20
N ASN A 370 -9.83 -7.57 17.46
CA ASN A 370 -8.72 -8.04 18.29
C ASN A 370 -8.11 -9.34 17.76
N THR A 371 -8.90 -10.26 17.20
CA THR A 371 -8.39 -11.48 16.55
C THR A 371 -7.48 -11.14 15.36
N ILE A 372 -7.90 -10.21 14.49
CA ILE A 372 -7.10 -9.79 13.33
C ILE A 372 -5.82 -9.08 13.79
N LEU A 373 -5.91 -8.20 14.79
CA LEU A 373 -4.75 -7.50 15.36
C LEU A 373 -3.76 -8.47 16.01
N ALA A 374 -4.24 -9.46 16.76
CA ALA A 374 -3.39 -10.47 17.37
C ALA A 374 -2.66 -11.34 16.32
N ALA A 375 -3.35 -11.71 15.24
CA ALA A 375 -2.73 -12.42 14.11
C ALA A 375 -1.67 -11.56 13.41
N ARG A 376 -1.95 -10.27 13.22
CA ARG A 376 -1.01 -9.29 12.68
C ARG A 376 0.25 -9.17 13.54
N ASP A 377 0.10 -9.01 14.85
CA ASP A 377 1.23 -8.88 15.77
C ASP A 377 2.04 -10.18 15.90
N LYS A 378 1.38 -11.33 15.76
CA LYS A 378 2.07 -12.63 15.65
C LYS A 378 2.90 -12.69 14.36
N HIS A 379 2.34 -12.28 13.22
CA HIS A 379 3.05 -12.27 11.95
C HIS A 379 4.28 -11.34 11.98
N PHE A 380 4.15 -10.12 12.51
CA PHE A 380 5.28 -9.19 12.62
C PHE A 380 6.34 -9.63 13.62
N ARG A 381 5.99 -10.36 14.67
CA ARG A 381 7.00 -10.99 15.55
C ARG A 381 7.76 -12.12 14.86
N GLN A 382 7.12 -12.80 13.90
CA GLN A 382 7.73 -13.89 13.13
C GLN A 382 8.52 -13.35 11.91
N ASN A 383 8.15 -12.19 11.40
CA ASN A 383 8.75 -11.50 10.25
C ASN A 383 9.02 -10.04 10.64
N PRO A 384 10.15 -9.78 11.35
CA PRO A 384 10.47 -8.44 11.86
C PRO A 384 11.06 -7.51 10.80
N GLU A 385 11.47 -8.04 9.63
CA GLU A 385 11.85 -7.28 8.45
C GLU A 385 10.63 -6.86 7.64
#